data_AF-A0A561EJ57-F1
#
_entry.id   AF-A0A561EJ57-F1
#
_cell.length_a   1.000
_cell.length_b   1.000
_cell.length_c   1.000
_cell.angle_alpha   90.00
_cell.angle_beta   90.00
_cell.angle_gamma   90.00
#
_symmetry.space_group_name_H-M   'P 1'
#
loop_
_entity.id
_entity.type
_entity.pdbx_description
1 polymer ?
#
loop_
_entity_poly.entity_id
_entity_poly.type
_entity_poly.pdbx_seq_one_letter_code
_entity_poly.pdbx_strand_id
1 'polypeptide(L)'
;MFPTVVSVDLSEQMLRQAAGRSPTRIQADASHLPLANASVAAVAAVDMLLFPAETARVLRPDGVLPWINQLAADGPLHLPAAAVAGALPGTWEGIESEAGWGTWVVLRRSSWPEVAGAPPRDRRRTLPWPGPSAPAEAVDASRLQALFHVQHPAPRA
;
A
#
# COMPACT_ATOMS: atom_id res chain seq x y z
N MET A 1 8.12 -12.54 -3.69
CA MET A 1 7.47 -11.95 -4.89
C MET A 1 5.96 -12.00 -4.69
N PHE A 2 5.22 -11.05 -5.26
CA PHE A 2 3.77 -11.00 -5.21
C PHE A 2 3.15 -11.71 -6.42
N PRO A 3 2.21 -12.68 -6.25
CA PRO A 3 1.74 -13.52 -7.36
C PRO A 3 0.54 -12.97 -8.12
N THR A 4 -0.18 -11.98 -7.58
CA THR A 4 -1.30 -11.30 -8.25
C THR A 4 -1.29 -9.84 -7.89
N VAL A 5 -1.21 -8.97 -8.90
CA VAL A 5 -1.21 -7.53 -8.75
C VAL A 5 -2.29 -6.96 -9.66
N VAL A 6 -3.20 -6.17 -9.08
CA VAL A 6 -4.28 -5.50 -9.79
C VAL A 6 -4.03 -4.00 -9.73
N SER A 7 -4.04 -3.31 -10.87
CA SER A 7 -4.15 -1.84 -10.85
C SER A 7 -5.60 -1.42 -10.90
N VAL A 8 -5.97 -0.54 -9.99
CA VAL A 8 -7.30 0.07 -9.91
C VAL A 8 -7.14 1.57 -10.20
N ASP A 9 -8.10 2.16 -10.90
CA ASP A 9 -8.17 3.60 -11.13
C ASP A 9 -9.63 3.97 -11.47
N LEU A 10 -10.03 5.22 -11.22
CA LEU A 10 -11.30 5.76 -11.72
C LEU A 10 -11.19 6.12 -13.22
N SER A 11 -9.98 6.45 -13.67
CA SER A 11 -9.65 6.85 -15.03
C SER A 11 -9.29 5.66 -15.92
N GLU A 12 -10.19 5.30 -16.83
CA GLU A 12 -9.94 4.35 -17.91
C GLU A 12 -8.68 4.71 -18.75
N GLN A 13 -8.35 6.01 -18.85
CA GLN A 13 -7.14 6.47 -19.55
C GLN A 13 -5.85 6.06 -18.81
N MET A 14 -5.82 6.14 -17.47
CA MET A 14 -4.68 5.66 -16.68
C MET A 14 -4.55 4.13 -16.81
N LEU A 15 -5.65 3.40 -16.79
CA LEU A 15 -5.65 1.94 -17.00
C LEU A 15 -5.20 1.53 -18.41
N ARG A 16 -5.45 2.35 -19.43
CA ARG A 16 -4.86 2.18 -20.76
C ARG A 16 -3.35 2.42 -20.75
N GLN A 17 -2.87 3.46 -20.05
CA GLN A 17 -1.42 3.73 -19.91
C GLN A 17 -0.69 2.67 -19.08
N ALA A 18 -1.34 2.06 -18.09
CA ALA A 18 -0.81 0.97 -17.28
C ALA A 18 -0.78 -0.40 -18.00
N ALA A 19 -1.29 -0.50 -19.23
CA ALA A 19 -1.19 -1.70 -20.05
C ALA A 19 0.28 -2.12 -20.27
N GLY A 20 0.52 -3.43 -20.37
CA GLY A 20 1.87 -4.01 -20.47
C GLY A 20 2.69 -3.98 -19.18
N ARG A 21 2.34 -3.15 -18.18
CA ARG A 21 3.03 -3.05 -16.88
C ARG A 21 2.24 -3.66 -15.72
N SER A 22 0.92 -3.55 -15.76
CA SER A 22 0.00 -4.21 -14.83
C SER A 22 -0.98 -5.07 -15.64
N PRO A 23 -0.93 -6.42 -15.55
CA PRO A 23 -1.71 -7.28 -16.44
C PRO A 23 -3.22 -7.24 -16.10
N THR A 24 -3.56 -7.28 -14.81
CA THR A 24 -4.94 -7.20 -14.32
C THR A 24 -5.25 -5.76 -13.94
N ARG A 25 -6.30 -5.18 -14.56
CA ARG A 25 -6.67 -3.77 -14.41
C ARG A 25 -8.19 -3.65 -14.25
N ILE A 26 -8.66 -2.85 -13.30
CA ILE A 26 -10.08 -2.67 -12.98
C ILE A 26 -10.39 -1.17 -12.89
N GLN A 27 -11.44 -0.72 -13.59
CA GLN A 27 -11.97 0.62 -13.39
C GLN A 27 -12.94 0.61 -12.21
N ALA A 28 -12.60 1.34 -11.14
CA ALA A 28 -13.44 1.44 -9.94
C ALA A 28 -13.11 2.70 -9.12
N ASP A 29 -14.09 3.15 -8.35
CA ASP A 29 -13.91 4.16 -7.31
C ASP A 29 -13.14 3.56 -6.12
N ALA A 30 -12.04 4.19 -5.72
CA ALA A 30 -11.20 3.73 -4.62
C ALA A 30 -11.80 3.99 -3.22
N SER A 31 -12.92 4.70 -3.13
CA SER A 31 -13.76 4.77 -1.93
C SER A 31 -14.66 3.55 -1.73
N HIS A 32 -14.88 2.75 -2.78
CA HIS A 32 -15.78 1.58 -2.81
C HIS A 32 -15.20 0.47 -3.71
N LEU A 33 -14.09 -0.13 -3.29
CA LEU A 33 -13.37 -1.14 -4.07
C LEU A 33 -14.18 -2.45 -4.20
N PRO A 34 -14.21 -3.08 -5.39
CA PRO A 34 -14.88 -4.36 -5.64
C PRO A 34 -14.05 -5.55 -5.09
N LEU A 35 -13.67 -5.46 -3.82
CA LEU A 35 -12.82 -6.40 -3.09
C LEU A 35 -13.51 -6.78 -1.77
N ALA A 36 -13.30 -8.02 -1.32
CA ALA A 36 -13.84 -8.49 -0.05
C ALA A 36 -13.11 -7.88 1.16
N ASN A 37 -13.74 -7.94 2.33
CA ASN A 37 -13.11 -7.51 3.59
C ASN A 37 -11.88 -8.38 3.87
N ALA A 38 -10.80 -7.78 4.39
CA ALA A 38 -9.55 -8.45 4.73
C ALA A 38 -8.97 -9.34 3.59
N SER A 39 -9.22 -8.98 2.32
CA SER A 39 -8.86 -9.82 1.17
C SER A 39 -7.49 -9.51 0.56
N VAL A 40 -6.86 -8.36 0.84
CA VAL A 40 -5.56 -8.00 0.24
C VAL A 40 -4.42 -7.94 1.24
N ALA A 41 -3.25 -8.44 0.83
CA ALA A 41 -2.03 -8.42 1.63
C ALA A 41 -1.32 -7.05 1.60
N ALA A 42 -1.52 -6.28 0.53
CA ALA A 42 -0.99 -4.94 0.38
C ALA A 42 -1.92 -4.04 -0.44
N VAL A 43 -1.93 -2.75 -0.11
CA VAL A 43 -2.46 -1.65 -0.93
C VAL A 43 -1.32 -0.66 -1.10
N ALA A 44 -0.76 -0.54 -2.31
CA ALA A 44 0.25 0.46 -2.62
C ALA A 44 -0.43 1.71 -3.20
N ALA A 45 -0.49 2.78 -2.39
CA ALA A 45 -1.05 4.08 -2.76
C ALA A 45 0.08 5.02 -3.20
N VAL A 46 -0.04 5.58 -4.41
CA VAL A 46 0.96 6.47 -5.02
C VAL A 46 0.23 7.69 -5.58
N ASP A 47 0.57 8.89 -5.07
CA ASP A 47 -0.06 10.17 -5.43
C ASP A 47 -1.59 10.07 -5.54
N MET A 48 -2.24 9.72 -4.43
CA MET A 48 -3.61 9.22 -4.38
C MET A 48 -4.42 9.95 -3.28
N LEU A 49 -5.75 9.98 -3.42
CA LEU A 49 -6.65 10.34 -2.31
C LEU A 49 -6.74 9.20 -1.29
N LEU A 50 -6.61 9.52 0.00
CA LEU A 50 -6.76 8.55 1.08
C LEU A 50 -8.25 8.30 1.38
N PHE A 51 -8.67 7.02 1.38
CA PHE A 51 -10.00 6.58 1.78
C PHE A 51 -9.87 5.66 3.02
N PRO A 52 -9.72 6.21 4.24
CA PRO A 52 -9.10 5.47 5.35
C PRO A 52 -9.88 4.23 5.78
N ALA A 53 -11.21 4.34 5.85
CA ALA A 53 -12.10 3.22 6.20
C ALA A 53 -12.05 2.10 5.14
N GLU A 54 -11.97 2.47 3.86
CA GLU A 54 -11.99 1.51 2.75
C GLU A 54 -10.64 0.80 2.57
N THR A 55 -9.53 1.55 2.60
CA THR A 55 -8.17 0.98 2.65
C THR A 55 -8.04 0.02 3.83
N ALA A 56 -8.57 0.39 4.99
CA ALA A 56 -8.58 -0.45 6.18
C ALA A 56 -9.52 -1.68 6.08
N ARG A 57 -10.61 -1.60 5.32
CA ARG A 57 -11.58 -2.70 5.11
C ARG A 57 -10.98 -3.80 4.25
N VAL A 58 -10.32 -3.46 3.15
CA VAL A 58 -9.78 -4.45 2.21
C VAL A 58 -8.47 -5.09 2.70
N LEU A 59 -7.66 -4.35 3.47
CA LEU A 59 -6.41 -4.87 4.04
C LEU A 59 -6.64 -5.95 5.10
N ARG A 60 -5.83 -7.02 5.03
CA ARG A 60 -5.76 -8.06 6.08
C ARG A 60 -5.32 -7.50 7.44
N PRO A 61 -5.54 -8.23 8.54
CA PRO A 61 -5.00 -7.88 9.86
C PRO A 61 -3.47 -7.74 9.86
N ASP A 62 -2.76 -8.53 9.07
CA ASP A 62 -1.30 -8.49 8.85
C ASP A 62 -0.88 -7.67 7.61
N GLY A 63 -1.85 -7.03 6.94
CA GLY A 63 -1.65 -6.32 5.68
C GLY A 63 -0.84 -5.02 5.82
N VAL A 64 -0.23 -4.60 4.71
CA VAL A 64 0.68 -3.44 4.66
C VAL A 64 0.18 -2.34 3.71
N LEU A 65 0.40 -1.09 4.09
CA LEU A 65 0.10 0.10 3.28
C LEU A 65 1.39 0.89 3.00
N PRO A 66 2.06 0.63 1.86
CA PRO A 66 2.96 1.60 1.26
C PRO A 66 2.17 2.83 0.79
N TRP A 67 2.43 3.97 1.42
CA TRP A 67 1.99 5.29 0.98
C TRP A 67 3.18 6.04 0.39
N ILE A 68 3.04 6.57 -0.83
CA ILE A 68 4.13 7.18 -1.60
C ILE A 68 3.66 8.52 -2.17
N ASN A 69 4.37 9.60 -1.83
CA ASN A 69 4.20 10.93 -2.44
C ASN A 69 5.39 11.17 -3.39
N GLN A 70 5.20 11.14 -4.72
CA GLN A 70 6.33 11.16 -5.68
C GLN A 70 7.09 12.50 -5.69
N LEU A 71 6.41 13.60 -5.37
CA LEU A 71 6.96 14.96 -5.28
C LEU A 71 7.01 15.49 -3.84
N ALA A 72 6.92 14.61 -2.84
CA ALA A 72 6.81 14.96 -1.43
C ALA A 72 5.82 16.11 -1.20
N ALA A 73 6.23 17.19 -0.53
CA ALA A 73 5.37 18.33 -0.19
C ALA A 73 5.00 19.23 -1.39
N ASP A 74 5.70 19.12 -2.52
CA ASP A 74 5.37 19.86 -3.76
C ASP A 74 4.24 19.16 -4.57
N GLY A 75 3.83 17.95 -4.17
CA GLY A 75 2.75 17.20 -4.79
C GLY A 75 1.35 17.67 -4.34
N PRO A 76 0.37 17.87 -5.26
CA PRO A 76 -0.96 18.38 -4.93
C PRO A 76 -1.83 17.41 -4.12
N LEU A 77 -1.39 16.16 -3.96
CA LEU A 77 -2.04 15.11 -3.16
C LEU A 77 -1.19 14.70 -1.95
N HIS A 78 -0.21 15.53 -1.55
CA HIS A 78 0.69 15.22 -0.45
C HIS A 78 -0.07 15.00 0.87
N LEU A 79 0.18 13.84 1.50
CA LEU A 79 -0.10 13.63 2.92
C LEU A 79 1.19 13.18 3.63
N PRO A 80 1.57 13.80 4.76
CA PRO A 80 2.68 13.33 5.58
C PRO A 80 2.27 12.04 6.32
N ALA A 81 3.24 11.16 6.58
CA ALA A 81 3.00 9.82 7.13
C ALA A 81 2.14 9.82 8.41
N ALA A 82 2.38 10.77 9.32
CA ALA A 82 1.61 10.93 10.56
C ALA A 82 0.12 11.25 10.32
N ALA A 83 -0.22 12.00 9.27
CA ALA A 83 -1.61 12.29 8.91
C ALA A 83 -2.30 11.07 8.31
N VAL A 84 -1.59 10.30 7.48
CA VAL A 84 -2.09 9.03 6.93
C VAL A 84 -2.34 8.02 8.05
N ALA A 85 -1.37 7.84 8.96
CA ALA A 85 -1.49 6.94 10.10
C ALA A 85 -2.62 7.35 11.06
N GLY A 86 -2.76 8.65 11.35
CA GLY A 86 -3.79 9.18 12.25
C GLY A 86 -5.21 9.18 11.67
N ALA A 87 -5.36 9.10 10.34
CA ALA A 87 -6.66 9.02 9.67
C ALA A 87 -7.18 7.56 9.55
N LEU A 88 -6.31 6.56 9.60
CA LEU A 88 -6.67 5.15 9.47
C LEU A 88 -7.29 4.59 10.77
N PRO A 89 -8.34 3.76 10.69
CA PRO A 89 -8.93 3.15 11.89
C PRO A 89 -8.03 2.07 12.51
N GLY A 90 -7.87 2.16 13.84
CA GLY A 90 -6.92 1.37 14.64
C GLY A 90 -5.60 2.12 14.86
N THR A 91 -4.62 1.47 15.46
CA THR A 91 -3.26 2.01 15.58
C THR A 91 -2.36 1.43 14.48
N TRP A 92 -1.50 2.28 13.92
CA TRP A 92 -0.62 1.95 12.82
C TRP A 92 0.82 2.39 13.15
N GLU A 93 1.77 1.51 12.90
CA GLU A 93 3.21 1.77 12.98
C GLU A 93 3.81 1.81 11.58
N GLY A 94 4.83 2.64 11.36
CA GLY A 94 5.43 2.84 10.05
C GLY A 94 6.95 2.90 10.07
N ILE A 95 7.55 2.57 8.93
CA ILE A 95 8.92 2.96 8.59
C ILE A 95 8.80 3.92 7.41
N GLU A 96 9.32 5.13 7.57
CA GLU A 96 9.35 6.19 6.56
C GLU A 96 10.76 6.48 6.07
N SER A 97 10.89 6.96 4.84
CA SER A 97 12.14 7.42 4.23
C SER A 97 11.85 8.29 3.01
N GLU A 98 12.86 9.04 2.59
CA GLU A 98 12.89 9.75 1.31
C GLU A 98 13.52 8.88 0.21
N ALA A 99 13.25 9.23 -1.04
CA ALA A 99 13.87 8.66 -2.24
C ALA A 99 13.91 9.73 -3.35
N GLY A 100 15.06 10.39 -3.52
CA GLY A 100 15.19 11.53 -4.43
C GLY A 100 14.40 12.72 -3.88
N TRP A 101 13.34 13.13 -4.58
CA TRP A 101 12.44 14.22 -4.16
C TRP A 101 11.10 13.70 -3.61
N GLY A 102 10.89 12.38 -3.55
CA GLY A 102 9.67 11.75 -3.05
C GLY A 102 9.82 11.24 -1.62
N THR A 103 8.70 11.17 -0.90
CA THR A 103 8.60 10.55 0.43
C THR A 103 7.77 9.28 0.38
N TRP A 104 8.11 8.29 1.21
CA TRP A 104 7.30 7.10 1.40
C TRP A 104 7.25 6.65 2.86
N VAL A 105 6.16 5.99 3.22
CA VAL A 105 6.02 5.24 4.48
C VAL A 105 5.39 3.87 4.20
N VAL A 106 5.90 2.82 4.84
CA VAL A 106 5.22 1.51 4.86
C VAL A 106 4.57 1.35 6.22
N LEU A 107 3.25 1.57 6.27
CA LEU A 107 2.41 1.42 7.45
C LEU A 107 1.96 -0.04 7.63
N ARG A 108 1.85 -0.47 8.88
CA ARG A 108 1.25 -1.75 9.31
C ARG A 108 0.34 -1.53 10.50
N ARG A 109 -0.70 -2.35 10.65
CA ARG A 109 -1.51 -2.35 11.88
C ARG A 109 -0.66 -2.80 13.07
N SER A 110 -0.68 -2.04 14.15
CA SER A 110 -0.21 -2.51 15.46
C SER A 110 -1.18 -3.58 15.97
N SER A 111 -0.68 -4.80 16.26
CA SER A 111 -1.51 -5.83 16.86
C SER A 111 -1.92 -5.42 18.28
N TRP A 112 -3.23 -5.33 18.54
CA TRP A 112 -3.78 -4.72 19.76
C TRP A 112 -4.74 -5.67 20.50
N PRO A 113 -4.76 -5.70 21.85
CA PRO A 113 -3.91 -4.98 22.80
C PRO A 113 -2.72 -5.83 23.31
N GLU A 114 -1.80 -5.19 24.01
CA GLU A 114 -0.96 -5.88 25.00
C GLU A 114 -1.85 -6.45 26.12
N VAL A 115 -1.73 -7.74 26.41
CA VAL A 115 -2.46 -8.35 27.55
C VAL A 115 -1.89 -7.75 28.83
N ALA A 116 -2.73 -7.13 29.65
CA ALA A 116 -2.31 -6.48 30.89
C ALA A 116 -1.57 -7.48 31.81
N GLY A 117 -0.26 -7.29 31.97
CA GLY A 117 0.64 -8.20 32.70
C GLY A 117 1.69 -8.91 31.84
N ALA A 118 1.69 -8.75 30.51
CA ALA A 118 2.82 -9.19 29.69
C ALA A 118 4.10 -8.36 30.00
N PRO A 119 5.29 -8.98 30.11
CA PRO A 119 6.53 -8.24 30.27
C PRO A 119 6.91 -7.54 28.95
N PRO A 120 7.47 -6.31 29.01
CA PRO A 120 7.76 -5.52 27.81
C PRO A 120 8.76 -6.24 26.91
N ARG A 121 8.38 -6.45 25.64
CA ARG A 121 9.26 -7.10 24.66
C ARG A 121 10.38 -6.16 24.23
N ASP A 122 11.60 -6.69 24.22
CA ASP A 122 12.84 -5.97 23.91
C ASP A 122 12.79 -5.27 22.53
N ARG A 123 12.82 -3.93 22.56
CA ARG A 123 12.74 -3.07 21.36
C ARG A 123 14.12 -2.80 20.78
N ARG A 124 14.74 -3.81 20.14
CA ARG A 124 15.62 -3.72 18.94
C ARG A 124 16.32 -5.04 18.63
N ARG A 125 16.16 -5.54 17.40
CA ARG A 125 17.20 -6.31 16.68
C ARG A 125 16.90 -6.33 15.18
N THR A 126 17.62 -5.51 14.42
CA THR A 126 17.77 -5.70 12.97
C THR A 126 18.66 -6.91 12.72
N LEU A 127 18.29 -7.72 11.72
CA LEU A 127 19.08 -8.85 11.23
C LEU A 127 19.16 -8.78 9.70
N PRO A 128 20.30 -9.15 9.08
CA PRO A 128 20.47 -9.06 7.63
C PRO A 128 19.62 -10.10 6.88
N TRP A 129 19.18 -9.74 5.67
CA TRP A 129 18.24 -10.54 4.86
C TRP A 129 18.97 -11.43 3.84
N PRO A 130 18.83 -12.77 3.91
CA PRO A 130 19.23 -13.68 2.84
C PRO A 130 18.07 -13.85 1.83
N GLY A 131 18.28 -13.45 0.57
CA GLY A 131 17.29 -13.60 -0.50
C GLY A 131 17.24 -15.01 -1.09
N PRO A 132 16.04 -15.59 -1.35
CA PRO A 132 15.90 -16.89 -2.01
C PRO A 132 15.23 -16.83 -3.41
N SER A 133 15.47 -17.87 -4.21
CA SER A 133 14.91 -18.10 -5.55
C SER A 133 13.49 -18.71 -5.54
N ALA A 134 12.83 -18.71 -6.71
CA ALA A 134 11.53 -19.35 -7.00
C ALA A 134 11.69 -20.88 -7.32
N PRO A 135 10.64 -21.69 -7.66
CA PRO A 135 9.20 -21.44 -7.90
C PRO A 135 8.28 -22.31 -6.96
N ALA A 136 7.03 -22.75 -7.22
CA ALA A 136 6.12 -22.75 -8.38
C ALA A 136 4.61 -22.90 -7.99
N GLU A 137 3.72 -22.62 -8.96
CA GLU A 137 2.36 -23.17 -9.20
C GLU A 137 1.21 -23.12 -8.16
N ALA A 138 0.01 -23.47 -8.65
CA ALA A 138 -1.34 -23.40 -8.06
C ALA A 138 -1.84 -22.00 -7.64
N VAL A 139 -2.87 -21.48 -8.34
CA VAL A 139 -3.49 -20.18 -8.07
C VAL A 139 -4.71 -20.33 -7.16
N ASP A 140 -4.52 -19.98 -5.90
CA ASP A 140 -5.58 -19.73 -4.91
C ASP A 140 -5.99 -18.25 -4.95
N ALA A 141 -7.29 -17.97 -4.86
CA ALA A 141 -7.86 -16.62 -4.82
C ALA A 141 -7.42 -15.79 -3.59
N SER A 142 -6.83 -16.43 -2.57
CA SER A 142 -6.34 -15.80 -1.32
C SER A 142 -5.17 -14.81 -1.46
N ARG A 143 -4.89 -14.22 -2.64
CA ARG A 143 -3.62 -13.47 -2.90
C ARG A 143 -3.72 -12.15 -3.71
N LEU A 144 -4.92 -11.58 -3.85
CA LEU A 144 -5.12 -10.25 -4.47
C LEU A 144 -4.35 -9.12 -3.75
N GLN A 145 -3.94 -8.10 -4.52
CA GLN A 145 -3.34 -6.84 -4.06
C GLN A 145 -3.73 -5.71 -5.00
N ALA A 146 -3.74 -4.47 -4.51
CA ALA A 146 -3.91 -3.26 -5.32
C ALA A 146 -2.58 -2.50 -5.47
N LEU A 147 -2.17 -2.24 -6.71
CA LEU A 147 -1.06 -1.35 -7.08
C LEU A 147 -1.60 -0.18 -7.92
N PHE A 148 -1.81 0.95 -7.27
CA PHE A 148 -2.12 2.20 -7.95
C PHE A 148 -0.80 2.75 -8.54
N HIS A 149 -0.81 3.14 -9.82
CA HIS A 149 0.34 3.74 -10.48
C HIS A 149 -0.12 4.86 -11.41
N VAL A 150 -0.19 6.06 -10.85
CA VAL A 150 -0.27 7.29 -11.64
C VAL A 150 1.07 7.50 -12.35
N GLN A 151 1.03 8.00 -13.59
CA GLN A 151 2.19 8.64 -14.20
C GLN A 151 1.87 10.10 -14.48
N HIS A 152 2.63 10.99 -13.84
CA HIS A 152 2.74 12.35 -14.34
C HIS A 152 3.45 12.32 -15.71
N PRO A 153 2.95 13.04 -16.72
CA PRO A 153 3.70 13.25 -17.95
C PRO A 153 4.96 14.05 -17.62
N ALA A 154 6.09 13.72 -18.25
CA ALA A 154 7.31 14.50 -18.10
C ALA A 154 7.07 15.97 -18.51
N PRO A 155 7.71 16.95 -17.84
CA PRO A 155 7.65 18.34 -18.28
C PRO A 155 8.17 18.42 -19.72
N ARG A 156 7.47 19.17 -20.58
CA ARG A 156 7.94 19.45 -21.94
C ARG A 156 9.13 20.41 -21.85
N ALA A 157 10.24 19.99 -22.44
CA ALA A 157 11.30 20.89 -22.92
C ALA A 157 10.85 21.58 -24.22
#